data_AF-A0A2H5P5B2-F1
#
_entry.id   AF-A0A2H5P5B2-F1
#
_cell.length_a   1.000
_cell.length_b   1.000
_cell.length_c   1.000
_cell.angle_alpha   90.00
_cell.angle_beta   90.00
_cell.angle_gamma   90.00
#
_symmetry.space_group_name_H-M   'P 1'
#
loop_
_entity.id
_entity.type
_entity.pdbx_description
1 polymer ?
#
loop_
_entity_poly.entity_id
_entity_poly.type
_entity_poly.pdbx_seq_one_letter_code
_entity_poly.pdbx_strand_id
1 'polypeptide(L)'
;MANYNVALILKNPLNDSEFLLVKQTPPPKFNDEEYDSYVDSDLWDLPAIKLNHIQGEKSEPTISIQGSEKINLGKFDIESALNQIVEQLGFGVRDGGEWKLWKCVEEPEFGPGLTIHTVYIMGKLLDGNQILQEGCKWMSTQSCINCLAEVKPSTDRVGPLVVIGLLNDLMQWRKWKVPPTLSYQEYPPGVILVPMQSRTAKPFLTTNLIVFAPDSVSDDCGNHRFVAQGEALIVDPGCRSEFHEELLKVVASLPRKLIVFVTHHHRDHVDGLSIIQKCNPDTILLAHENTMRRIGKDDWSLGYTSVSGSEDICVGGQRLTVVFSPGHTDGHVALLHASTNSLIVGDHCVGQGSAVLDITAGGNMTDYFQSTYKFLELSPHALIPMHGRVNLWPKHMLCGYLKNRRAREAAILQAIENGVETLFDIVANVYSEVPRSFWIPAASNVRLHVDHLADQNKLPKEFSILKFRKTCGLHFLLRWAWTYLRFQVRYQKLRRFACALSLIQNV
;
A
#
# COMPACT_ATOMS: atom_id res chain seq x y z
N MET A 1 18.07 -6.36 10.37
CA MET A 1 18.78 -5.36 9.55
C MET A 1 17.74 -4.34 9.13
N ALA A 2 18.05 -3.04 9.18
CA ALA A 2 17.15 -1.98 8.71
C ALA A 2 17.74 -1.32 7.46
N ASN A 3 16.89 -0.72 6.63
CA ASN A 3 17.33 0.11 5.52
C ASN A 3 17.45 1.55 6.00
N TYR A 4 18.57 2.20 5.68
CA TYR A 4 18.80 3.61 5.99
C TYR A 4 18.89 4.39 4.69
N ASN A 5 18.26 5.56 4.64
CA ASN A 5 18.31 6.50 3.54
C ASN A 5 18.75 7.87 4.06
N VAL A 6 19.34 8.69 3.20
CA VAL A 6 19.53 10.12 3.43
C VAL A 6 18.70 10.88 2.40
N ALA A 7 17.91 11.85 2.87
CA ALA A 7 17.16 12.78 2.04
C ALA A 7 17.69 14.19 2.26
N LEU A 8 17.96 14.91 1.17
CA LEU A 8 18.57 16.23 1.23
C LEU A 8 17.55 17.34 0.98
N ILE A 9 17.45 18.26 1.94
CA ILE A 9 16.68 19.50 1.84
C ILE A 9 17.67 20.61 1.46
N LEU A 10 17.81 20.84 0.16
CA LEU A 10 18.70 21.87 -0.36
C LEU A 10 17.93 23.18 -0.51
N LYS A 11 18.29 24.21 0.24
CA LYS A 11 17.66 25.54 0.20
C LYS A 11 18.15 26.36 -0.98
N ASN A 12 17.23 27.08 -1.63
CA ASN A 12 17.60 28.01 -2.70
C ASN A 12 18.40 29.18 -2.10
N PRO A 13 19.64 29.42 -2.55
CA PRO A 13 20.47 30.53 -2.05
C PRO A 13 19.91 31.92 -2.34
N LEU A 14 19.09 32.07 -3.39
CA LEU A 14 18.44 33.32 -3.77
C LEU A 14 17.06 33.51 -3.13
N ASN A 15 16.45 32.44 -2.60
CA ASN A 15 15.11 32.47 -2.00
C ASN A 15 14.97 31.40 -0.90
N ASP A 16 15.13 31.79 0.36
CA ASP A 16 15.10 30.86 1.51
C ASP A 16 13.74 30.14 1.71
N SER A 17 12.68 30.61 1.04
CA SER A 17 11.36 29.96 1.05
C SER A 17 11.28 28.73 0.13
N GLU A 18 12.24 28.56 -0.77
CA GLU A 18 12.31 27.47 -1.74
C GLU A 18 13.33 26.41 -1.37
N PHE A 19 13.08 25.20 -1.86
CA PHE A 19 13.99 24.09 -1.77
C PHE A 19 13.94 23.27 -3.05
N LEU A 20 15.02 22.51 -3.29
CA LEU A 20 15.19 21.75 -4.52
C LEU A 20 14.38 20.47 -4.47
N LEU A 21 13.65 20.20 -5.55
CA LEU A 21 13.01 18.93 -5.82
C LEU A 21 13.58 18.29 -7.07
N VAL A 22 13.61 16.96 -7.06
CA VAL A 22 13.98 16.15 -8.21
C VAL A 22 12.80 15.33 -8.69
N LYS A 23 12.65 15.27 -10.00
CA LYS A 23 11.69 14.42 -10.68
C LYS A 23 12.07 12.96 -10.45
N GLN A 24 11.15 12.20 -9.88
CA GLN A 24 11.34 10.78 -9.57
C GLN A 24 11.20 9.96 -10.85
N THR A 25 12.07 8.97 -11.01
CA THR A 25 12.02 8.05 -12.14
C THR A 25 10.81 7.13 -12.01
N PRO A 26 9.89 7.09 -13.01
CA PRO A 26 8.78 6.16 -12.98
C PRO A 26 9.27 4.71 -13.12
N PRO A 27 8.48 3.72 -12.67
CA PRO A 27 8.80 2.31 -12.88
C PRO A 27 8.98 1.97 -14.37
N PRO A 28 9.74 0.90 -14.69
CA PRO A 28 9.94 0.48 -16.08
C PRO A 28 8.62 0.18 -16.78
N LYS A 29 8.54 0.51 -18.07
CA LYS A 29 7.40 0.20 -18.93
C LYS A 29 7.16 -1.31 -19.03
N PHE A 30 5.91 -1.68 -19.32
CA PHE A 30 5.50 -3.07 -19.48
C PHE A 30 5.86 -3.65 -20.86
N ASN A 31 6.19 -2.78 -21.83
CA ASN A 31 6.34 -3.11 -23.25
C ASN A 31 5.03 -3.67 -23.83
N ASP A 32 3.93 -3.03 -23.47
CA ASP A 32 2.57 -3.39 -23.87
C ASP A 32 1.80 -2.09 -24.12
N GLU A 33 1.31 -1.90 -25.35
CA GLU A 33 0.73 -0.62 -25.80
C GLU A 33 -0.49 -0.21 -24.96
N GLU A 34 -1.33 -1.18 -24.55
CA GLU A 34 -2.49 -0.88 -23.71
C GLU A 34 -2.04 -0.35 -22.35
N TYR A 35 -1.13 -1.05 -21.68
CA TYR A 35 -0.71 -0.70 -20.32
C TYR A 35 0.18 0.53 -20.27
N ASP A 36 1.06 0.70 -21.25
CA ASP A 36 1.98 1.83 -21.34
C ASP A 36 1.27 3.13 -21.78
N SER A 37 0.00 3.06 -22.22
CA SER A 37 -0.85 4.23 -22.45
C SER A 37 -1.33 4.89 -21.15
N TYR A 38 -1.37 4.15 -20.04
CA TYR A 38 -1.75 4.67 -18.73
C TYR A 38 -0.53 5.27 -18.01
N VAL A 39 -0.34 6.58 -18.19
CA VAL A 39 0.81 7.31 -17.64
C VAL A 39 0.45 8.01 -16.34
N ASP A 40 1.20 7.71 -15.28
CA ASP A 40 1.17 8.46 -14.02
C ASP A 40 1.80 9.85 -14.20
N SER A 41 1.22 10.86 -13.55
CA SER A 41 1.77 12.23 -13.58
C SER A 41 3.15 12.29 -12.92
N ASP A 42 3.95 13.28 -13.33
CA ASP A 42 5.29 13.48 -12.79
C ASP A 42 5.27 13.61 -11.26
N LEU A 43 6.15 12.88 -10.60
CA LEU A 43 6.33 12.91 -9.15
C LEU A 43 7.61 13.67 -8.83
N TRP A 44 7.51 14.66 -7.97
CA TRP A 44 8.63 15.47 -7.50
C TRP A 44 8.82 15.26 -6.00
N ASP A 45 10.03 14.95 -5.58
CA ASP A 45 10.34 14.72 -4.17
C ASP A 45 11.75 15.20 -3.81
N LEU A 46 12.10 15.16 -2.53
CA LEU A 46 13.45 15.46 -2.08
C LEU A 46 14.45 14.47 -2.71
N PRO A 47 15.63 14.94 -3.15
CA PRO A 47 16.69 14.04 -3.58
C PRO A 47 17.12 13.14 -2.41
N ALA A 48 17.18 11.83 -2.66
CA ALA A 48 17.49 10.85 -1.63
C ALA A 48 18.26 9.66 -2.18
N ILE A 49 19.10 9.07 -1.33
CA ILE A 49 19.88 7.87 -1.65
C ILE A 49 19.96 6.93 -0.44
N LYS A 50 20.19 5.64 -0.70
CA LYS A 50 20.44 4.65 0.35
C LYS A 50 21.77 4.93 1.05
N LEU A 51 21.77 4.90 2.38
CA LEU A 51 22.96 4.97 3.20
C LEU A 51 23.61 3.60 3.33
N ASN A 52 24.91 3.55 3.02
CA ASN A 52 25.73 2.36 3.19
C ASN A 52 26.41 2.35 4.56
N HIS A 53 26.55 1.16 5.14
CA HIS A 53 27.32 0.97 6.37
C HIS A 53 28.82 1.11 6.11
N ILE A 54 29.52 1.76 7.02
CA ILE A 54 30.98 1.84 7.00
C ILE A 54 31.54 0.49 7.48
N GLN A 55 32.42 -0.13 6.68
CA GLN A 55 33.27 -1.23 7.11
C GLN A 55 34.67 -0.67 7.44
N GLY A 56 34.96 -0.45 8.72
CA GLY A 56 36.27 0.03 9.21
C GLY A 56 36.23 1.39 9.94
N GLU A 57 37.36 1.79 10.54
CA GLU A 57 37.55 3.12 11.13
C GLU A 57 37.87 4.13 10.02
N LYS A 58 37.05 5.18 9.87
CA LYS A 58 37.40 6.37 9.07
C LYS A 58 37.87 7.49 9.99
N SER A 59 38.79 8.28 9.45
CA SER A 59 39.20 9.61 9.89
C SER A 59 38.02 10.54 10.13
N GLU A 60 38.16 11.50 11.04
CA GLU A 60 37.13 12.47 11.43
C GLU A 60 36.38 13.05 10.21
N PRO A 61 35.05 13.22 10.31
CA PRO A 61 34.23 13.69 9.19
C PRO A 61 34.65 15.11 8.77
N THR A 62 34.86 15.34 7.47
CA THR A 62 35.15 16.67 6.92
C THR A 62 33.95 17.62 7.06
N ILE A 63 32.74 17.05 7.16
CA ILE A 63 31.46 17.77 7.28
C ILE A 63 31.00 17.73 8.74
N SER A 64 30.90 18.89 9.39
CA SER A 64 30.31 19.00 10.72
C SER A 64 28.78 18.96 10.64
N ILE A 65 28.17 17.80 10.92
CA ILE A 65 26.71 17.69 11.04
C ILE A 65 26.31 18.15 12.44
N GLN A 66 25.68 19.32 12.53
CA GLN A 66 25.11 19.79 13.81
C GLN A 66 23.75 19.11 14.07
N GLY A 67 23.63 18.39 15.19
CA GLY A 67 22.36 17.82 15.66
C GLY A 67 22.54 16.61 16.58
N SER A 68 21.54 16.34 17.42
CA SER A 68 21.51 15.23 18.37
C SER A 68 20.22 14.45 18.17
N GLU A 69 20.33 13.20 17.72
CA GLU A 69 19.22 12.25 17.68
C GLU A 69 19.67 10.83 18.02
N LYS A 70 18.71 9.92 18.26
CA LYS A 70 18.89 8.54 18.75
C LYS A 70 19.75 7.62 17.84
N ILE A 71 20.09 8.04 16.62
CA ILE A 71 20.86 7.23 15.68
C ILE A 71 22.33 7.60 15.77
N ASN A 72 23.18 6.59 15.97
CA ASN A 72 24.63 6.75 15.84
C ASN A 72 25.00 6.85 14.35
N LEU A 73 25.00 8.09 13.84
CA LEU A 73 25.33 8.44 12.47
C LEU A 73 26.75 8.04 12.06
N GLY A 74 27.68 7.87 13.03
CA GLY A 74 29.07 7.46 12.77
C GLY A 74 29.23 6.05 12.19
N LYS A 75 28.13 5.28 12.07
CA LYS A 75 28.12 3.95 11.43
C LYS A 75 27.85 4.00 9.92
N PHE A 76 27.59 5.18 9.35
CA PHE A 76 27.16 5.37 7.97
C PHE A 76 28.06 6.37 7.22
N ASP A 77 28.31 6.11 5.94
CA ASP A 77 29.09 7.01 5.07
C ASP A 77 28.21 8.14 4.51
N ILE A 78 27.83 9.07 5.39
CA ILE A 78 26.93 10.18 5.05
C ILE A 78 27.58 11.14 4.06
N GLU A 79 28.87 11.40 4.20
CA GLU A 79 29.62 12.29 3.30
C GLU A 79 29.61 11.75 1.87
N SER A 80 29.90 10.47 1.66
CA SER A 80 29.81 9.87 0.33
C SER A 80 28.40 9.93 -0.24
N ALA A 81 27.37 9.72 0.59
CA ALA A 81 25.99 9.78 0.15
C ALA A 81 25.55 11.21 -0.23
N LEU A 82 25.96 12.22 0.54
CA LEU A 82 25.71 13.63 0.22
C LEU A 82 26.43 14.04 -1.07
N ASN A 83 27.69 13.67 -1.23
CA ASN A 83 28.46 13.96 -2.44
C ASN A 83 27.81 13.31 -3.67
N GLN A 84 27.36 12.06 -3.56
CA GLN A 84 26.62 11.40 -4.64
C GLN A 84 25.32 12.12 -5.01
N ILE A 85 24.55 12.60 -4.02
CA ILE A 85 23.35 13.40 -4.28
C ILE A 85 23.72 14.70 -5.01
N VAL A 86 24.70 15.45 -4.50
CA VAL A 86 25.14 16.73 -5.08
C VAL A 86 25.65 16.56 -6.52
N GLU A 87 26.43 15.50 -6.77
CA GLU A 87 26.91 15.14 -8.12
C GLU A 87 25.75 14.76 -9.06
N GLN A 88 24.76 14.00 -8.59
CA GLN A 88 23.55 13.66 -9.38
C GLN A 88 22.72 14.88 -9.75
N LEU A 89 22.78 15.95 -8.95
CA LEU A 89 22.12 17.22 -9.22
C LEU A 89 22.93 18.12 -10.18
N GLY A 90 24.16 17.72 -10.55
CA GLY A 90 25.05 18.49 -11.41
C GLY A 90 25.89 19.54 -10.69
N PHE A 91 25.93 19.52 -9.37
CA PHE A 91 26.68 20.46 -8.56
C PHE A 91 28.06 19.91 -8.20
N GLY A 92 29.05 20.77 -8.00
CA GLY A 92 30.37 20.36 -7.53
C GLY A 92 30.35 20.01 -6.04
N VAL A 93 31.16 19.03 -5.62
CA VAL A 93 31.31 18.64 -4.20
C VAL A 93 31.72 19.83 -3.29
N ARG A 94 32.38 20.85 -3.86
CA ARG A 94 32.78 22.09 -3.17
C ARG A 94 31.70 23.17 -3.11
N ASP A 95 30.57 22.97 -3.80
CA ASP A 95 29.46 23.93 -3.85
C ASP A 95 28.47 23.72 -2.68
N GLY A 96 28.63 22.62 -1.95
CA GLY A 96 27.91 22.32 -0.71
C GLY A 96 28.33 23.26 0.41
N GLY A 97 27.38 24.04 0.95
CA GLY A 97 27.58 24.84 2.14
C GLY A 97 27.54 24.02 3.44
N GLU A 98 27.18 24.67 4.55
CA GLU A 98 27.02 24.00 5.84
C GLU A 98 25.86 23.00 5.80
N TRP A 99 26.13 21.76 6.24
CA TRP A 99 25.14 20.68 6.33
C TRP A 99 24.67 20.52 7.78
N LYS A 100 23.36 20.51 7.99
CA LYS A 100 22.74 20.38 9.32
C LYS A 100 21.81 19.18 9.36
N LEU A 101 21.88 18.38 10.42
CA LEU A 101 20.88 17.34 10.65
C LEU A 101 19.54 18.02 10.90
N TRP A 102 18.54 17.70 10.07
CA TRP A 102 17.20 18.23 10.23
C TRP A 102 16.40 17.36 11.19
N LYS A 103 16.25 16.07 10.86
CA LYS A 103 15.64 15.04 11.71
C LYS A 103 15.85 13.65 11.13
N CYS A 104 15.53 12.62 11.89
CA CYS A 104 15.41 11.24 11.42
C CYS A 104 14.00 10.71 11.65
N VAL A 105 13.46 10.08 10.62
CA VAL A 105 12.14 9.44 10.68
C VAL A 105 12.31 7.94 10.49
N GLU A 106 11.73 7.18 11.41
CA GLU A 106 11.51 5.75 11.25
C GLU A 106 10.14 5.54 10.63
N GLU A 107 10.08 4.87 9.48
CA GLU A 107 8.82 4.50 8.84
C GLU A 107 8.11 3.40 9.64
N PRO A 108 6.77 3.47 9.77
CA PRO A 108 5.98 2.39 10.34
C PRO A 108 6.13 1.05 9.60
N GLU A 109 5.86 -0.04 10.32
CA GLU A 109 5.95 -1.40 9.77
C GLU A 109 4.70 -1.77 8.96
N PHE A 110 4.67 -1.30 7.71
CA PHE A 110 3.60 -1.63 6.75
C PHE A 110 3.69 -3.06 6.19
N GLY A 111 4.84 -3.71 6.35
CA GLY A 111 5.09 -5.09 5.93
C GLY A 111 4.98 -5.36 4.41
N PRO A 112 5.42 -6.56 3.99
CA PRO A 112 6.66 -7.15 4.44
C PRO A 112 7.86 -6.28 3.97
N GLY A 113 8.95 -6.29 4.73
CA GLY A 113 10.15 -5.53 4.38
C GLY A 113 10.98 -5.18 5.61
N LEU A 114 12.17 -4.65 5.38
CA LEU A 114 12.96 -4.09 6.48
C LEU A 114 12.37 -2.74 6.89
N THR A 115 12.49 -2.40 8.18
CA THR A 115 12.25 -1.05 8.68
C THR A 115 13.08 -0.05 7.88
N ILE A 116 12.48 1.08 7.51
CA ILE A 116 13.15 2.14 6.77
C ILE A 116 13.37 3.30 7.73
N HIS A 117 14.60 3.78 7.81
CA HIS A 117 14.95 5.02 8.47
C HIS A 117 15.42 6.02 7.43
N THR A 118 14.89 7.24 7.47
CA THR A 118 15.30 8.32 6.58
C THR A 118 15.88 9.46 7.40
N VAL A 119 17.16 9.73 7.18
CA VAL A 119 17.90 10.85 7.77
C VAL A 119 17.73 12.06 6.86
N TYR A 120 17.09 13.10 7.35
CA TYR A 120 16.92 14.36 6.63
C TYR A 120 18.09 15.29 6.97
N ILE A 121 18.78 15.76 5.93
CA ILE A 121 19.88 16.72 6.07
C ILE A 121 19.47 17.99 5.33
N MET A 122 19.63 19.13 6.00
CA MET A 122 19.40 20.44 5.41
C MET A 122 20.73 21.06 5.02
N GLY A 123 20.78 21.66 3.83
CA GLY A 123 21.94 22.40 3.37
C GLY A 123 21.55 23.59 2.51
N LYS A 124 22.52 24.45 2.23
CA LYS A 124 22.37 25.61 1.35
C LYS A 124 23.52 25.60 0.34
N LEU A 125 23.24 25.85 -0.93
CA LEU A 125 24.29 26.01 -1.94
C LEU A 125 25.05 27.32 -1.71
N LEU A 126 26.37 27.30 -1.97
CA LEU A 126 27.21 28.49 -1.82
C LEU A 126 27.05 29.48 -2.99
N ASP A 127 26.70 29.00 -4.19
CA ASP A 127 26.45 29.81 -5.38
C ASP A 127 25.00 29.63 -5.87
N GLY A 128 24.30 30.75 -6.09
CA GLY A 128 22.89 30.78 -6.49
C GLY A 128 22.61 30.96 -7.96
N ASN A 129 23.64 31.16 -8.79
CA ASN A 129 23.48 31.36 -10.24
C ASN A 129 23.62 30.07 -11.06
N GLN A 130 23.60 28.91 -10.42
CA GLN A 130 23.75 27.63 -11.11
C GLN A 130 22.48 27.26 -11.89
N ILE A 131 22.63 26.94 -13.17
CA ILE A 131 21.54 26.48 -14.03
C ILE A 131 21.12 25.10 -13.55
N LEU A 132 19.84 24.95 -13.17
CA LEU A 132 19.29 23.65 -12.78
C LEU A 132 19.32 22.68 -13.96
N GLN A 133 19.71 21.44 -13.69
CA GLN A 133 19.60 20.36 -14.65
C GLN A 133 18.14 20.01 -14.98
N GLU A 134 17.92 19.40 -16.14
CA GLU A 134 16.62 18.86 -16.51
C GLU A 134 16.16 17.84 -15.45
N GLY A 135 14.92 17.98 -14.97
CA GLY A 135 14.40 17.15 -13.88
C GLY A 135 14.68 17.67 -12.46
N CYS A 136 15.26 18.87 -12.32
CA CYS A 136 15.35 19.60 -11.06
C CYS A 136 14.46 20.85 -11.09
N LYS A 137 13.81 21.20 -9.96
CA LYS A 137 13.09 22.47 -9.83
C LYS A 137 13.13 23.03 -8.42
N TRP A 138 13.14 24.35 -8.30
CA TRP A 138 12.90 25.05 -7.05
C TRP A 138 11.40 25.09 -6.76
N MET A 139 11.01 24.75 -5.54
CA MET A 139 9.61 24.85 -5.14
C MET A 139 9.49 25.39 -3.71
N SER A 140 8.55 26.29 -3.51
CA SER A 140 8.25 26.82 -2.17
C SER A 140 7.40 25.83 -1.37
N THR A 141 7.45 25.94 -0.05
CA THR A 141 6.55 25.19 0.84
C THR A 141 5.08 25.39 0.47
N GLN A 142 4.67 26.63 0.18
CA GLN A 142 3.28 26.95 -0.17
C GLN A 142 2.87 26.31 -1.49
N SER A 143 3.76 26.32 -2.48
CA SER A 143 3.54 25.64 -3.76
C SER A 143 3.33 24.13 -3.56
N CYS A 144 4.13 23.50 -2.69
CA CYS A 144 3.95 22.08 -2.34
C CYS A 144 2.59 21.81 -1.69
N ILE A 145 2.19 22.64 -0.72
CA ILE A 145 0.90 22.51 -0.05
C ILE A 145 -0.25 22.62 -1.05
N ASN A 146 -0.19 23.60 -1.96
CA ASN A 146 -1.22 23.78 -2.99
C ASN A 146 -1.32 22.56 -3.92
N CYS A 147 -0.18 21.99 -4.35
CA CYS A 147 -0.16 20.76 -5.15
C CYS A 147 -0.77 19.54 -4.44
N LEU A 148 -0.75 19.52 -3.12
CA LEU A 148 -1.26 18.41 -2.31
C LEU A 148 -2.73 18.61 -1.89
N ALA A 149 -3.18 19.85 -1.73
CA ALA A 149 -4.52 20.18 -1.25
C ALA A 149 -5.59 20.29 -2.35
N GLU A 150 -5.23 20.75 -3.55
CA GLU A 150 -6.14 20.90 -4.68
C GLU A 150 -5.60 20.18 -5.91
N VAL A 151 -5.65 18.86 -5.86
CA VAL A 151 -5.17 18.03 -6.94
C VAL A 151 -6.04 18.21 -8.19
N LYS A 152 -5.39 18.59 -9.31
CA LYS A 152 -6.02 18.61 -10.63
C LYS A 152 -5.48 17.45 -11.47
N PRO A 153 -6.30 16.88 -12.38
CA PRO A 153 -5.83 15.85 -13.28
C PRO A 153 -4.59 16.31 -14.07
N SER A 154 -3.60 15.42 -14.20
CA SER A 154 -2.38 15.65 -14.99
C SER A 154 -1.42 16.73 -14.46
N THR A 155 -1.56 17.17 -13.21
CA THR A 155 -0.57 18.06 -12.60
C THR A 155 0.56 17.31 -11.92
N ASP A 156 1.69 18.01 -11.77
CA ASP A 156 2.81 17.55 -10.94
C ASP A 156 2.33 17.13 -9.55
N ARG A 157 2.91 16.03 -9.07
CA ARG A 157 2.67 15.45 -7.75
C ARG A 157 3.86 15.71 -6.84
N VAL A 158 3.60 15.76 -5.54
CA VAL A 158 4.63 15.92 -4.51
C VAL A 158 4.74 14.64 -3.69
N GLY A 159 5.95 14.12 -3.57
CA GLY A 159 6.24 12.86 -2.89
C GLY A 159 6.27 12.96 -1.36
N PRO A 160 6.32 11.80 -0.69
CA PRO A 160 6.23 11.71 0.76
C PRO A 160 7.47 12.26 1.49
N LEU A 161 8.67 12.31 0.90
CA LEU A 161 9.83 12.84 1.63
C LEU A 161 9.67 14.34 1.91
N VAL A 162 9.08 15.11 0.98
CA VAL A 162 8.71 16.51 1.23
C VAL A 162 7.68 16.61 2.35
N VAL A 163 6.62 15.78 2.31
CA VAL A 163 5.52 15.84 3.28
C VAL A 163 6.01 15.46 4.68
N ILE A 164 6.65 14.30 4.79
CA ILE A 164 7.14 13.74 6.04
C ILE A 164 8.32 14.57 6.58
N GLY A 165 9.24 14.97 5.70
CA GLY A 165 10.47 15.69 6.07
C GLY A 165 10.24 17.14 6.48
N LEU A 166 9.32 17.84 5.81
CA LEU A 166 9.15 19.29 5.97
C LEU A 166 7.72 19.68 6.34
N LEU A 167 6.73 19.28 5.54
CA LEU A 167 5.39 19.87 5.62
C LEU A 167 4.65 19.49 6.89
N ASN A 168 4.75 18.23 7.34
CA ASN A 168 4.07 17.78 8.55
C ASN A 168 4.46 18.62 9.77
N ASP A 169 5.72 19.08 9.85
CA ASP A 169 6.19 19.92 10.96
C ASP A 169 5.61 21.33 10.91
N LEU A 170 5.40 21.86 9.71
CA LEU A 170 4.79 23.18 9.48
C LEU A 170 3.27 23.13 9.67
N MET A 171 2.67 21.96 9.42
CA MET A 171 1.23 21.68 9.56
C MET A 171 0.87 21.16 10.96
N GLN A 172 1.76 21.26 11.97
CA GLN A 172 1.57 20.77 13.34
C GLN A 172 0.43 21.44 14.14
N TRP A 173 -0.33 22.36 13.55
CA TRP A 173 -1.47 23.04 14.17
C TRP A 173 -2.74 22.19 14.23
N ARG A 174 -2.56 20.86 14.38
CA ARG A 174 -3.68 19.92 14.35
C ARG A 174 -4.38 19.80 15.69
N LYS A 175 -5.70 19.77 15.64
CA LYS A 175 -6.56 19.48 16.79
C LYS A 175 -6.43 18.02 17.21
N TRP A 176 -6.38 17.11 16.23
CA TRP A 176 -6.19 15.69 16.50
C TRP A 176 -4.72 15.30 16.53
N LYS A 177 -4.34 14.46 17.50
CA LYS A 177 -3.01 13.87 17.59
C LYS A 177 -3.13 12.36 17.73
N VAL A 178 -2.38 11.64 16.89
CA VAL A 178 -2.24 10.19 16.99
C VAL A 178 -1.67 9.83 18.38
N PRO A 179 -2.20 8.81 19.07
CA PRO A 179 -1.64 8.35 20.34
C PRO A 179 -0.12 8.10 20.23
N PRO A 180 0.73 8.61 21.15
CA PRO A 180 2.18 8.50 21.05
C PRO A 180 2.75 7.08 21.03
N THR A 181 1.93 6.08 21.39
CA THR A 181 2.32 4.66 21.36
C THR A 181 2.26 4.06 19.97
N LEU A 182 1.61 4.72 19.02
CA LEU A 182 1.39 4.22 17.67
C LEU A 182 2.36 4.85 16.68
N SER A 183 3.01 4.01 15.90
CA SER A 183 3.71 4.43 14.69
C SER A 183 2.68 4.71 13.59
N TYR A 184 2.84 5.82 12.88
CA TYR A 184 1.95 6.19 11.79
C TYR A 184 2.71 6.90 10.68
N GLN A 185 2.12 6.89 9.49
CA GLN A 185 2.56 7.72 8.38
C GLN A 185 1.39 8.58 7.94
N GLU A 186 1.66 9.84 7.66
CA GLU A 186 0.68 10.70 7.02
C GLU A 186 1.10 11.00 5.59
N TYR A 187 0.40 10.40 4.63
CA TYR A 187 0.56 10.71 3.22
C TYR A 187 -0.59 10.11 2.38
N PRO A 188 -1.27 10.91 1.52
CA PRO A 188 -1.13 12.37 1.37
C PRO A 188 -1.55 13.16 2.63
N PRO A 189 -1.34 14.49 2.68
CA PRO A 189 -1.79 15.29 3.80
C PRO A 189 -3.28 15.11 4.12
N GLY A 190 -3.60 14.98 5.39
CA GLY A 190 -4.93 14.67 5.93
C GLY A 190 -5.23 13.17 6.04
N VAL A 191 -4.40 12.30 5.45
CA VAL A 191 -4.62 10.84 5.42
C VAL A 191 -3.59 10.15 6.30
N ILE A 192 -4.03 9.71 7.48
CA ILE A 192 -3.15 9.07 8.47
C ILE A 192 -3.31 7.55 8.39
N LEU A 193 -2.19 6.85 8.20
CA LEU A 193 -2.11 5.41 8.11
C LEU A 193 -1.44 4.86 9.37
N VAL A 194 -2.14 4.00 10.08
CA VAL A 194 -1.62 3.28 11.24
C VAL A 194 -1.60 1.79 10.91
N PRO A 195 -0.44 1.15 10.71
CA PRO A 195 -0.37 -0.29 10.44
C PRO A 195 -0.68 -1.07 11.72
N MET A 196 -1.93 -1.47 11.89
CA MET A 196 -2.41 -2.22 13.05
C MET A 196 -2.13 -3.70 12.86
N GLN A 197 -1.53 -4.37 13.84
CA GLN A 197 -1.39 -5.82 13.77
C GLN A 197 -2.76 -6.50 13.74
N SER A 198 -2.96 -7.35 12.73
CA SER A 198 -4.28 -7.89 12.39
C SER A 198 -4.21 -9.39 12.11
N ARG A 199 -5.36 -10.01 11.80
CA ARG A 199 -5.46 -11.43 11.41
C ARG A 199 -5.28 -11.63 9.90
N THR A 200 -4.42 -10.83 9.28
CA THR A 200 -4.15 -10.88 7.84
C THR A 200 -3.32 -12.11 7.43
N ALA A 201 -3.32 -12.41 6.13
CA ALA A 201 -2.52 -13.46 5.55
C ALA A 201 -1.05 -13.03 5.36
N LYS A 202 -0.13 -13.99 5.50
CA LYS A 202 1.28 -13.78 5.14
C LYS A 202 1.40 -13.36 3.67
N PRO A 203 2.33 -12.46 3.32
CA PRO A 203 3.48 -12.04 4.13
C PRO A 203 3.24 -10.84 5.05
N PHE A 204 2.03 -10.26 5.06
CA PHE A 204 1.71 -9.13 5.91
C PHE A 204 1.46 -9.58 7.35
N LEU A 205 1.67 -8.64 8.28
CA LEU A 205 1.36 -8.79 9.70
C LEU A 205 0.38 -7.71 10.18
N THR A 206 0.10 -6.73 9.32
CA THR A 206 -0.65 -5.53 9.64
C THR A 206 -1.71 -5.24 8.57
N THR A 207 -2.80 -4.61 9.00
CA THR A 207 -3.79 -3.95 8.16
C THR A 207 -3.73 -2.45 8.48
N ASN A 208 -3.76 -1.61 7.46
CA ASN A 208 -3.72 -0.17 7.62
C ASN A 208 -5.07 0.35 8.12
N LEU A 209 -5.12 0.76 9.38
CA LEU A 209 -6.18 1.62 9.89
C LEU A 209 -5.98 3.01 9.28
N ILE A 210 -6.94 3.48 8.48
CA ILE A 210 -6.89 4.83 7.93
C ILE A 210 -7.70 5.76 8.83
N VAL A 211 -7.13 6.90 9.18
CA VAL A 211 -7.78 7.93 9.99
C VAL A 211 -7.79 9.26 9.24
N PHE A 212 -8.96 9.85 9.13
CA PHE A 212 -9.20 11.21 8.65
C PHE A 212 -9.78 12.04 9.80
N ALA A 213 -9.05 13.06 10.22
CA ALA A 213 -9.46 13.95 11.31
C ALA A 213 -9.05 15.40 10.98
N PRO A 214 -9.79 16.08 10.08
CA PRO A 214 -9.46 17.44 9.67
C PRO A 214 -9.67 18.47 10.80
N ASP A 215 -8.85 19.52 10.81
CA ASP A 215 -8.82 20.52 11.91
C ASP A 215 -9.95 21.55 11.83
N SER A 216 -10.37 21.90 10.63
CA SER A 216 -11.46 22.83 10.37
C SER A 216 -12.70 22.04 9.93
N VAL A 217 -13.70 21.95 10.81
CA VAL A 217 -15.05 21.61 10.40
C VAL A 217 -15.61 22.86 9.73
N SER A 218 -15.60 22.93 8.40
CA SER A 218 -16.40 23.91 7.68
C SER A 218 -17.83 23.37 7.58
N ASP A 219 -18.82 24.23 7.83
CA ASP A 219 -20.22 23.93 7.49
C ASP A 219 -20.44 23.88 5.97
N ASP A 220 -19.45 24.34 5.20
CA ASP A 220 -19.46 24.39 3.75
C ASP A 220 -18.94 23.08 3.13
N CYS A 221 -19.76 22.04 3.20
CA CYS A 221 -19.63 20.89 2.31
C CYS A 221 -20.36 21.12 0.97
N GLY A 222 -20.75 22.38 0.68
CA GLY A 222 -21.56 22.78 -0.47
C GLY A 222 -22.97 22.17 -0.49
N ASN A 223 -23.73 22.45 -1.55
CA ASN A 223 -25.08 21.88 -1.80
C ASN A 223 -25.06 20.40 -2.26
N HIS A 224 -24.02 19.63 -1.93
CA HIS A 224 -23.93 18.22 -2.31
C HIS A 224 -24.78 17.34 -1.38
N ARG A 225 -25.40 16.30 -1.95
CA ARG A 225 -26.15 15.31 -1.15
C ARG A 225 -25.17 14.26 -0.63
N PHE A 226 -24.91 14.31 0.67
CA PHE A 226 -24.06 13.32 1.35
C PHE A 226 -24.91 12.20 1.96
N VAL A 227 -24.41 10.96 1.87
CA VAL A 227 -25.03 9.80 2.52
C VAL A 227 -24.77 9.80 4.04
N ALA A 228 -23.65 10.38 4.46
CA ALA A 228 -23.28 10.57 5.85
C ALA A 228 -22.42 11.83 6.01
N GLN A 229 -22.51 12.44 7.18
CA GLN A 229 -21.69 13.59 7.57
C GLN A 229 -21.11 13.35 8.96
N GLY A 230 -19.79 13.54 9.10
CA GLY A 230 -19.06 13.34 10.35
C GLY A 230 -17.94 14.37 10.50
N GLU A 231 -17.31 14.37 11.67
CA GLU A 231 -16.15 15.21 11.97
C GLU A 231 -14.83 14.45 11.79
N ALA A 232 -14.87 13.13 11.90
CA ALA A 232 -13.76 12.24 11.62
C ALA A 232 -14.23 10.95 10.97
N LEU A 233 -13.31 10.26 10.31
CA LEU A 233 -13.55 8.97 9.67
C LEU A 233 -12.42 7.99 9.95
N ILE A 234 -12.79 6.76 10.29
CA ILE A 234 -11.89 5.61 10.34
C ILE A 234 -12.26 4.64 9.21
N VAL A 235 -11.26 4.09 8.52
CA VAL A 235 -11.44 2.97 7.58
C VAL A 235 -10.83 1.70 8.15
N ASP A 236 -11.58 0.60 8.04
CA ASP A 236 -11.14 -0.77 8.34
C ASP A 236 -10.46 -0.93 9.71
N PRO A 237 -11.21 -0.83 10.82
CA PRO A 237 -10.65 -0.90 12.18
C PRO A 237 -10.19 -2.28 12.61
N GLY A 238 -9.88 -3.19 11.69
CA GLY A 238 -9.49 -4.55 12.00
C GLY A 238 -8.11 -4.61 12.65
N CYS A 239 -8.07 -5.21 13.84
CA CYS A 239 -6.86 -5.44 14.60
C CYS A 239 -7.05 -6.67 15.48
N ARG A 240 -5.96 -7.29 15.93
CA ARG A 240 -6.04 -8.40 16.87
C ARG A 240 -6.43 -7.89 18.25
N SER A 241 -6.96 -8.80 19.08
CA SER A 241 -7.41 -8.49 20.44
C SER A 241 -6.35 -7.82 21.32
N GLU A 242 -5.08 -8.14 21.11
CA GLU A 242 -3.95 -7.55 21.84
C GLU A 242 -3.80 -6.04 21.59
N PHE A 243 -4.36 -5.53 20.49
CA PHE A 243 -4.26 -4.14 20.04
C PHE A 243 -5.57 -3.35 20.22
N HIS A 244 -6.59 -3.94 20.85
CA HIS A 244 -7.86 -3.27 21.11
C HIS A 244 -7.70 -2.00 21.98
N GLU A 245 -6.79 -2.01 22.95
CA GLU A 245 -6.51 -0.84 23.79
C GLU A 245 -5.92 0.33 22.99
N GLU A 246 -5.12 0.04 21.97
CA GLU A 246 -4.58 1.07 21.09
C GLU A 246 -5.67 1.64 20.19
N LEU A 247 -6.53 0.79 19.63
CA LEU A 247 -7.72 1.23 18.89
C LEU A 247 -8.65 2.09 19.76
N LEU A 248 -8.88 1.70 21.02
CA LEU A 248 -9.66 2.51 21.97
C LEU A 248 -9.06 3.90 22.17
N LYS A 249 -7.73 4.01 22.31
CA LYS A 249 -7.05 5.31 22.44
C LYS A 249 -7.22 6.16 21.18
N VAL A 250 -7.12 5.55 19.99
CA VAL A 250 -7.39 6.26 18.73
C VAL A 250 -8.81 6.80 18.73
N VAL A 251 -9.81 5.95 18.95
CA VAL A 251 -11.23 6.34 18.91
C VAL A 251 -11.57 7.38 19.98
N ALA A 252 -11.06 7.22 21.20
CA ALA A 252 -11.29 8.17 22.29
C ALA A 252 -10.65 9.54 22.06
N SER A 253 -9.61 9.62 21.21
CA SER A 253 -8.97 10.87 20.83
C SER A 253 -9.67 11.59 19.68
N LEU A 254 -10.58 10.92 18.96
CA LEU A 254 -11.32 11.48 17.83
C LEU A 254 -12.62 12.18 18.30
N PRO A 255 -13.18 13.11 17.49
CA PRO A 255 -14.50 13.66 17.74
C PRO A 255 -15.59 12.59 17.83
N ARG A 256 -16.64 12.86 18.63
CA ARG A 256 -17.73 11.88 18.85
C ARG A 256 -18.51 11.56 17.58
N LYS A 257 -18.70 12.55 16.68
CA LYS A 257 -19.40 12.37 15.40
C LYS A 257 -18.49 11.63 14.40
N LEU A 258 -18.21 10.37 14.71
CA LEU A 258 -17.31 9.49 14.00
C LEU A 258 -18.07 8.71 12.93
N ILE A 259 -17.47 8.64 11.74
CA ILE A 259 -17.85 7.70 10.70
C ILE A 259 -16.87 6.53 10.73
N VAL A 260 -17.38 5.31 10.66
CA VAL A 260 -16.57 4.13 10.34
C VAL A 260 -16.96 3.64 8.96
N PHE A 261 -15.98 3.50 8.09
CA PHE A 261 -16.15 2.94 6.76
C PHE A 261 -15.46 1.57 6.69
N VAL A 262 -16.16 0.57 6.17
CA VAL A 262 -15.61 -0.77 5.98
C VAL A 262 -15.57 -1.09 4.49
N THR A 263 -14.38 -1.41 3.98
CA THR A 263 -14.17 -1.78 2.58
C THR A 263 -14.82 -3.12 2.27
N HIS A 264 -14.63 -4.11 3.13
CA HIS A 264 -15.23 -5.45 3.03
C HIS A 264 -15.18 -6.21 4.37
N HIS A 265 -15.77 -7.41 4.40
CA HIS A 265 -16.12 -8.13 5.63
C HIS A 265 -15.00 -9.03 6.21
N HIS A 266 -13.80 -9.09 5.60
CA HIS A 266 -12.75 -9.96 6.13
C HIS A 266 -12.31 -9.49 7.52
N ARG A 267 -11.89 -10.47 8.33
CA ARG A 267 -11.70 -10.30 9.79
C ARG A 267 -10.71 -9.19 10.12
N ASP A 268 -9.61 -9.17 9.41
CA ASP A 268 -8.56 -8.17 9.53
C ASP A 268 -8.96 -6.75 9.13
N HIS A 269 -10.20 -6.52 8.67
CA HIS A 269 -10.79 -5.19 8.43
C HIS A 269 -11.89 -4.84 9.45
N VAL A 270 -12.56 -5.84 10.04
CA VAL A 270 -13.79 -5.63 10.84
C VAL A 270 -13.66 -5.97 12.32
N ASP A 271 -12.57 -6.63 12.74
CA ASP A 271 -12.45 -7.16 14.11
C ASP A 271 -12.54 -6.09 15.22
N GLY A 272 -12.11 -4.85 14.93
CA GLY A 272 -12.22 -3.73 15.88
C GLY A 272 -13.59 -3.06 15.92
N LEU A 273 -14.56 -3.44 15.07
CA LEU A 273 -15.92 -2.86 15.09
C LEU A 273 -16.58 -3.04 16.46
N SER A 274 -16.40 -4.20 17.08
CA SER A 274 -16.99 -4.52 18.39
C SER A 274 -16.52 -3.56 19.48
N ILE A 275 -15.29 -3.04 19.35
CA ILE A 275 -14.68 -2.10 20.27
C ILE A 275 -15.24 -0.69 20.03
N ILE A 276 -15.32 -0.27 18.77
CA ILE A 276 -15.87 1.04 18.40
C ILE A 276 -17.34 1.16 18.81
N GLN A 277 -18.17 0.15 18.54
CA GLN A 277 -19.60 0.19 18.92
C GLN A 277 -19.78 0.37 20.44
N LYS A 278 -18.88 -0.21 21.26
CA LYS A 278 -18.95 -0.14 22.72
C LYS A 278 -18.51 1.23 23.25
N CYS A 279 -17.43 1.79 22.71
CA CYS A 279 -16.88 3.05 23.21
C CYS A 279 -17.53 4.30 22.58
N ASN A 280 -18.07 4.19 21.37
CA ASN A 280 -18.76 5.25 20.67
C ASN A 280 -20.03 4.73 19.96
N PRO A 281 -21.14 4.52 20.68
CA PRO A 281 -22.38 3.97 20.11
C PRO A 281 -23.09 4.92 19.13
N ASP A 282 -22.71 6.21 19.08
CA ASP A 282 -23.24 7.20 18.14
C ASP A 282 -22.54 7.15 16.77
N THR A 283 -21.57 6.24 16.60
CA THR A 283 -20.81 6.06 15.36
C THR A 283 -21.71 5.69 14.18
N ILE A 284 -21.49 6.33 13.04
CA ILE A 284 -22.16 5.99 11.78
C ILE A 284 -21.31 4.96 11.05
N LEU A 285 -21.77 3.70 10.99
CA LEU A 285 -21.13 2.67 10.17
C LEU A 285 -21.62 2.75 8.72
N LEU A 286 -20.68 2.80 7.78
CA LEU A 286 -20.90 2.74 6.34
C LEU A 286 -20.25 1.48 5.77
N ALA A 287 -21.03 0.68 5.07
CA ALA A 287 -20.55 -0.53 4.40
C ALA A 287 -21.53 -0.97 3.31
N HIS A 288 -21.03 -1.72 2.34
CA HIS A 288 -21.88 -2.35 1.35
C HIS A 288 -22.80 -3.39 1.99
N GLU A 289 -24.02 -3.58 1.45
CA GLU A 289 -25.00 -4.51 2.02
C GLU A 289 -24.47 -5.96 2.11
N ASN A 290 -23.83 -6.45 1.04
CA ASN A 290 -23.22 -7.80 1.03
C ASN A 290 -22.08 -7.95 2.04
N THR A 291 -21.38 -6.86 2.37
CA THR A 291 -20.36 -6.84 3.41
C THR A 291 -21.02 -6.96 4.78
N MET A 292 -22.05 -6.15 5.05
CA MET A 292 -22.78 -6.19 6.32
C MET A 292 -23.47 -7.52 6.60
N ARG A 293 -24.01 -8.19 5.57
CA ARG A 293 -24.61 -9.54 5.72
C ARG A 293 -23.64 -10.60 6.23
N ARG A 294 -22.33 -10.38 6.10
CA ARG A 294 -21.26 -11.31 6.54
C ARG A 294 -20.55 -10.87 7.82
N ILE A 295 -20.87 -9.67 8.34
CA ILE A 295 -20.39 -9.21 9.64
C ILE A 295 -21.30 -9.77 10.73
N GLY A 296 -20.71 -10.38 11.75
CA GLY A 296 -21.44 -10.99 12.85
C GLY A 296 -22.09 -9.94 13.76
N LYS A 297 -23.22 -10.28 14.40
CA LYS A 297 -23.89 -9.39 15.36
C LYS A 297 -23.02 -9.05 16.58
N ASP A 298 -22.11 -9.94 16.96
CA ASP A 298 -21.14 -9.69 18.03
C ASP A 298 -20.12 -8.62 17.63
N ASP A 299 -19.82 -8.50 16.33
CA ASP A 299 -18.91 -7.50 15.78
C ASP A 299 -19.63 -6.15 15.62
N TRP A 300 -20.86 -6.16 15.06
CA TRP A 300 -21.71 -4.96 14.98
C TRP A 300 -23.20 -5.31 15.05
N SER A 301 -23.90 -4.70 16.01
CA SER A 301 -25.34 -4.90 16.24
C SER A 301 -26.18 -3.64 16.11
N LEU A 302 -25.53 -2.47 16.04
CA LEU A 302 -26.20 -1.18 15.88
C LEU A 302 -26.66 -0.98 14.43
N GLY A 303 -27.39 0.10 14.19
CA GLY A 303 -27.76 0.52 12.83
C GLY A 303 -26.52 0.75 11.95
N TYR A 304 -26.70 0.66 10.64
CA TYR A 304 -25.68 1.00 9.66
C TYR A 304 -26.33 1.71 8.47
N THR A 305 -25.53 2.43 7.70
CA THR A 305 -25.94 3.06 6.45
C THR A 305 -25.32 2.30 5.29
N SER A 306 -26.16 1.72 4.43
CA SER A 306 -25.67 0.96 3.28
C SER A 306 -25.17 1.89 2.18
N VAL A 307 -24.04 1.53 1.56
CA VAL A 307 -23.49 2.23 0.39
C VAL A 307 -23.40 1.29 -0.80
N SER A 308 -23.65 1.82 -2.00
CA SER A 308 -23.74 1.07 -3.26
C SER A 308 -22.66 1.46 -4.28
N GLY A 309 -21.90 2.52 -4.01
CA GLY A 309 -20.76 2.95 -4.83
C GLY A 309 -21.09 4.04 -5.83
N SER A 310 -21.48 5.19 -5.30
CA SER A 310 -21.46 6.50 -5.97
C SER A 310 -21.74 7.64 -4.99
N GLU A 311 -21.95 7.29 -3.72
CA GLU A 311 -22.33 8.21 -2.67
C GLU A 311 -21.12 9.02 -2.19
N ASP A 312 -21.39 10.27 -1.82
CA ASP A 312 -20.41 11.12 -1.17
C ASP A 312 -20.60 11.14 0.35
N ILE A 313 -19.49 11.16 1.06
CA ILE A 313 -19.36 11.28 2.50
C ILE A 313 -18.68 12.62 2.80
N CYS A 314 -19.23 13.40 3.71
CA CYS A 314 -18.61 14.64 4.19
C CYS A 314 -17.93 14.36 5.54
N VAL A 315 -16.62 14.60 5.62
CA VAL A 315 -15.83 14.48 6.86
C VAL A 315 -15.14 15.81 7.11
N GLY A 316 -15.63 16.57 8.09
CA GLY A 316 -15.11 17.89 8.46
C GLY A 316 -14.86 18.81 7.25
N GLY A 317 -15.87 18.97 6.40
CA GLY A 317 -15.79 19.81 5.19
C GLY A 317 -15.15 19.16 3.97
N GLN A 318 -14.50 18.00 4.12
CA GLN A 318 -13.83 17.30 3.02
C GLN A 318 -14.73 16.19 2.45
N ARG A 319 -14.69 16.03 1.12
CA ARG A 319 -15.53 15.07 0.40
C ARG A 319 -14.75 13.78 0.11
N LEU A 320 -15.35 12.65 0.47
CA LEU A 320 -14.89 11.32 0.08
C LEU A 320 -15.98 10.60 -0.69
N THR A 321 -15.65 10.05 -1.86
CA THR A 321 -16.59 9.36 -2.74
C THR A 321 -16.44 7.86 -2.61
N VAL A 322 -17.53 7.15 -2.36
CA VAL A 322 -17.57 5.69 -2.33
C VAL A 322 -17.50 5.14 -3.75
N VAL A 323 -16.57 4.22 -4.00
CA VAL A 323 -16.37 3.60 -5.31
C VAL A 323 -16.64 2.10 -5.20
N PHE A 324 -17.78 1.63 -5.72
CA PHE A 324 -18.03 0.19 -5.81
C PHE A 324 -17.00 -0.45 -6.73
N SER A 325 -16.37 -1.50 -6.20
CA SER A 325 -15.22 -2.16 -6.78
C SER A 325 -15.23 -3.66 -6.46
N PRO A 326 -16.26 -4.40 -6.92
CA PRO A 326 -16.33 -5.84 -6.71
C PRO A 326 -15.18 -6.55 -7.42
N GLY A 327 -14.94 -7.79 -7.04
CA GLY A 327 -13.91 -8.65 -7.61
C GLY A 327 -13.13 -9.37 -6.54
N HIS A 328 -12.62 -8.63 -5.54
CA HIS A 328 -12.08 -9.24 -4.33
C HIS A 328 -13.17 -9.96 -3.52
N THR A 329 -14.28 -9.26 -3.26
CA THR A 329 -15.57 -9.81 -2.79
C THR A 329 -16.70 -9.16 -3.57
N ASP A 330 -17.92 -9.68 -3.46
CA ASP A 330 -19.14 -9.12 -4.06
C ASP A 330 -19.68 -7.87 -3.33
N GLY A 331 -19.02 -7.44 -2.26
CA GLY A 331 -19.38 -6.25 -1.48
C GLY A 331 -18.21 -5.30 -1.26
N HIS A 332 -17.12 -5.47 -2.00
CA HIS A 332 -15.93 -4.64 -1.86
C HIS A 332 -16.20 -3.22 -2.38
N VAL A 333 -15.86 -2.22 -1.57
CA VAL A 333 -15.93 -0.80 -1.89
C VAL A 333 -14.60 -0.12 -1.56
N ALA A 334 -14.20 0.82 -2.40
CA ALA A 334 -13.04 1.69 -2.21
C ALA A 334 -13.52 3.12 -1.88
N LEU A 335 -12.59 3.97 -1.42
CA LEU A 335 -12.90 5.35 -1.03
C LEU A 335 -11.94 6.33 -1.68
N LEU A 336 -12.47 7.24 -2.50
CA LEU A 336 -11.70 8.27 -3.19
C LEU A 336 -11.76 9.58 -2.39
N HIS A 337 -10.61 10.09 -1.96
CA HIS A 337 -10.52 11.39 -1.33
C HIS A 337 -10.41 12.48 -2.38
N ALA A 338 -11.42 13.37 -2.47
CA ALA A 338 -11.56 14.28 -3.60
C ALA A 338 -10.45 15.34 -3.70
N SER A 339 -9.97 15.86 -2.56
CA SER A 339 -8.98 16.96 -2.53
C SER A 339 -7.58 16.50 -2.95
N THR A 340 -7.15 15.34 -2.45
CA THR A 340 -5.83 14.74 -2.74
C THR A 340 -5.86 13.80 -3.94
N ASN A 341 -7.04 13.52 -4.49
CA ASN A 341 -7.29 12.48 -5.50
C ASN A 341 -6.61 11.13 -5.17
N SER A 342 -6.57 10.77 -3.88
CA SER A 342 -5.99 9.50 -3.44
C SER A 342 -7.07 8.46 -3.23
N LEU A 343 -6.82 7.25 -3.72
CA LEU A 343 -7.77 6.16 -3.65
C LEU A 343 -7.34 5.15 -2.58
N ILE A 344 -8.18 5.03 -1.55
CA ILE A 344 -8.10 3.94 -0.57
C ILE A 344 -8.73 2.72 -1.23
N VAL A 345 -7.86 1.81 -1.68
CA VAL A 345 -8.22 0.76 -2.64
C VAL A 345 -8.70 -0.54 -1.96
N GLY A 346 -8.67 -0.58 -0.63
CA GLY A 346 -9.02 -1.80 0.12
C GLY A 346 -8.04 -2.93 -0.20
N ASP A 347 -8.61 -4.12 -0.43
CA ASP A 347 -7.90 -5.36 -0.76
C ASP A 347 -7.91 -5.67 -2.26
N HIS A 348 -8.42 -4.75 -3.08
CA HIS A 348 -8.33 -4.89 -4.53
C HIS A 348 -6.87 -4.89 -5.01
N CYS A 349 -5.99 -4.15 -4.33
CA CYS A 349 -4.54 -4.20 -4.54
C CYS A 349 -3.82 -4.20 -3.19
N VAL A 350 -2.69 -4.93 -3.11
CA VAL A 350 -1.79 -4.94 -1.96
C VAL A 350 -0.38 -4.52 -2.36
N GLY A 351 0.39 -3.97 -1.41
CA GLY A 351 1.70 -3.37 -1.66
C GLY A 351 2.80 -4.35 -2.07
N GLN A 352 2.61 -5.66 -1.83
CA GLN A 352 3.51 -6.71 -2.29
C GLN A 352 2.73 -7.99 -2.60
N GLY A 353 3.09 -8.65 -3.69
CA GLY A 353 2.44 -9.87 -4.14
C GLY A 353 1.20 -9.58 -4.97
N SER A 354 0.14 -10.37 -4.77
CA SER A 354 -1.12 -10.21 -5.48
C SER A 354 -2.27 -10.41 -4.51
N ALA A 355 -3.27 -9.53 -4.58
CA ALA A 355 -4.55 -9.65 -3.91
C ALA A 355 -5.19 -11.03 -4.14
N VAL A 356 -5.72 -11.64 -3.09
CA VAL A 356 -6.55 -12.85 -3.23
C VAL A 356 -7.96 -12.41 -3.63
N LEU A 357 -8.68 -13.18 -4.45
CA LEU A 357 -10.12 -12.96 -4.63
C LEU A 357 -10.87 -14.07 -3.91
N ASP A 358 -11.83 -13.69 -3.07
CA ASP A 358 -12.58 -14.63 -2.24
C ASP A 358 -13.77 -15.20 -3.01
N ILE A 359 -13.52 -16.34 -3.67
CA ILE A 359 -14.55 -17.09 -4.40
C ILE A 359 -15.74 -17.51 -3.52
N THR A 360 -15.57 -17.58 -2.20
CA THR A 360 -16.65 -17.95 -1.26
C THR A 360 -17.53 -16.76 -0.88
N ALA A 361 -17.04 -15.55 -1.12
CA ALA A 361 -17.76 -14.30 -0.94
C ALA A 361 -18.02 -13.56 -2.26
N GLY A 362 -18.21 -14.31 -3.35
CA GLY A 362 -18.59 -13.78 -4.66
C GLY A 362 -17.48 -13.07 -5.43
N GLY A 363 -16.23 -13.14 -4.95
CA GLY A 363 -15.07 -12.67 -5.70
C GLY A 363 -14.94 -13.38 -7.04
N ASN A 364 -14.68 -12.61 -8.09
CA ASN A 364 -14.58 -13.10 -9.47
C ASN A 364 -13.68 -12.19 -10.32
N MET A 365 -13.14 -12.74 -11.40
CA MET A 365 -12.15 -12.04 -12.22
C MET A 365 -12.79 -10.99 -13.15
N THR A 366 -14.01 -11.22 -13.63
CA THR A 366 -14.74 -10.28 -14.49
C THR A 366 -14.88 -8.92 -13.81
N ASP A 367 -15.45 -8.93 -12.60
CA ASP A 367 -15.62 -7.74 -11.77
C ASP A 367 -14.27 -7.15 -11.39
N TYR A 368 -13.26 -7.98 -11.07
CA TYR A 368 -11.92 -7.51 -10.76
C TYR A 368 -11.31 -6.70 -11.92
N PHE A 369 -11.39 -7.20 -13.16
CA PHE A 369 -10.91 -6.49 -14.34
C PHE A 369 -11.66 -5.17 -14.53
N GLN A 370 -12.99 -5.19 -14.46
CA GLN A 370 -13.83 -3.99 -14.61
C GLN A 370 -13.52 -2.92 -13.53
N SER A 371 -13.43 -3.32 -12.27
CA SER A 371 -13.04 -2.46 -11.15
C SER A 371 -11.64 -1.88 -11.34
N THR A 372 -10.69 -2.66 -11.87
CA THR A 372 -9.34 -2.17 -12.14
C THR A 372 -9.32 -1.09 -13.23
N TYR A 373 -10.08 -1.27 -14.32
CA TYR A 373 -10.22 -0.24 -15.36
C TYR A 373 -10.91 1.02 -14.83
N LYS A 374 -11.95 0.86 -14.02
CA LYS A 374 -12.60 1.99 -13.34
C LYS A 374 -11.60 2.80 -12.50
N PHE A 375 -10.70 2.12 -11.77
CA PHE A 375 -9.64 2.80 -11.01
C PHE A 375 -8.60 3.50 -11.89
N LEU A 376 -8.27 2.93 -13.06
CA LEU A 376 -7.40 3.60 -14.03
C LEU A 376 -8.05 4.88 -14.58
N GLU A 377 -9.35 4.84 -14.86
CA GLU A 377 -10.13 6.00 -15.32
C GLU A 377 -10.20 7.11 -14.26
N LEU A 378 -10.33 6.76 -12.98
CA LEU A 378 -10.26 7.73 -11.88
C LEU A 378 -8.90 8.46 -11.81
N SER A 379 -7.84 7.88 -12.40
CA SER A 379 -6.49 8.45 -12.43
C SER A 379 -6.02 8.97 -11.05
N PRO A 380 -6.06 8.15 -9.99
CA PRO A 380 -5.68 8.60 -8.66
C PRO A 380 -4.21 9.04 -8.63
N HIS A 381 -3.86 9.94 -7.72
CA HIS A 381 -2.48 10.41 -7.52
C HIS A 381 -1.68 9.54 -6.56
N ALA A 382 -2.37 8.78 -5.70
CA ALA A 382 -1.79 7.78 -4.83
C ALA A 382 -2.80 6.63 -4.64
N LEU A 383 -2.28 5.40 -4.53
CA LEU A 383 -3.07 4.23 -4.18
C LEU A 383 -2.72 3.82 -2.75
N ILE A 384 -3.73 3.75 -1.88
CA ILE A 384 -3.57 3.42 -0.46
C ILE A 384 -4.18 2.02 -0.22
N PRO A 385 -3.37 0.94 -0.24
CA PRO A 385 -3.83 -0.40 0.08
C PRO A 385 -4.02 -0.58 1.58
N MET A 386 -4.82 -1.58 1.96
CA MET A 386 -4.93 -1.98 3.37
C MET A 386 -3.76 -2.83 3.84
N HIS A 387 -2.96 -3.35 2.91
CA HIS A 387 -1.74 -4.10 3.23
C HIS A 387 -0.55 -3.55 2.44
N GLY A 388 0.49 -3.14 3.17
CA GLY A 388 1.70 -2.53 2.59
C GLY A 388 1.67 -1.01 2.56
N ARG A 389 2.69 -0.43 1.91
CA ARG A 389 2.91 1.03 1.83
C ARG A 389 1.98 1.68 0.79
N VAL A 390 1.80 2.98 0.93
CA VAL A 390 1.19 3.82 -0.13
C VAL A 390 1.98 3.67 -1.42
N ASN A 391 1.29 3.45 -2.53
CA ASN A 391 1.88 3.38 -3.85
C ASN A 391 1.79 4.75 -4.56
N LEU A 392 2.94 5.22 -5.05
CA LEU A 392 3.10 6.50 -5.72
C LEU A 392 3.06 6.39 -7.26
N TRP A 393 2.77 5.22 -7.80
CA TRP A 393 2.66 4.96 -9.24
C TRP A 393 1.37 4.16 -9.51
N PRO A 394 0.20 4.74 -9.17
CA PRO A 394 -1.06 4.01 -9.09
C PRO A 394 -1.44 3.36 -10.40
N LYS A 395 -1.33 4.07 -11.54
CA LYS A 395 -1.66 3.49 -12.84
C LYS A 395 -0.70 2.35 -13.19
N HIS A 396 0.59 2.55 -12.95
CA HIS A 396 1.56 1.48 -13.13
C HIS A 396 1.23 0.23 -12.28
N MET A 397 0.89 0.41 -11.00
CA MET A 397 0.49 -0.72 -10.13
C MET A 397 -0.74 -1.45 -10.66
N LEU A 398 -1.81 -0.72 -11.00
CA LEU A 398 -3.06 -1.29 -11.53
C LEU A 398 -2.82 -2.06 -12.85
N CYS A 399 -2.06 -1.47 -13.79
CA CYS A 399 -1.64 -2.14 -15.02
C CYS A 399 -0.81 -3.40 -14.75
N GLY A 400 0.10 -3.36 -13.76
CA GLY A 400 0.87 -4.53 -13.33
C GLY A 400 -0.03 -5.67 -12.86
N TYR A 401 -1.10 -5.36 -12.12
CA TYR A 401 -2.10 -6.35 -11.72
C TYR A 401 -2.85 -6.94 -12.92
N LEU A 402 -3.33 -6.10 -13.86
CA LEU A 402 -3.97 -6.56 -15.10
C LEU A 402 -3.06 -7.51 -15.88
N LYS A 403 -1.81 -7.10 -16.10
CA LYS A 403 -0.78 -7.89 -16.80
C LYS A 403 -0.55 -9.23 -16.12
N ASN A 404 -0.37 -9.25 -14.80
CA ASN A 404 -0.14 -10.47 -14.03
C ASN A 404 -1.31 -11.45 -14.12
N ARG A 405 -2.55 -10.94 -14.09
CA ARG A 405 -3.77 -11.76 -14.24
C ARG A 405 -3.88 -12.34 -15.65
N ARG A 406 -3.66 -11.54 -16.70
CA ARG A 406 -3.68 -12.04 -18.09
C ARG A 406 -2.56 -13.04 -18.37
N ALA A 407 -1.36 -12.83 -17.82
CA ALA A 407 -0.28 -13.80 -17.91
C ALA A 407 -0.64 -15.13 -17.25
N ARG A 408 -1.38 -15.09 -16.13
CA ARG A 408 -1.89 -16.30 -15.47
C ARG A 408 -2.92 -17.02 -16.33
N GLU A 409 -3.82 -16.29 -16.99
CA GLU A 409 -4.80 -16.86 -17.92
C GLU A 409 -4.11 -17.52 -19.11
N ALA A 410 -3.10 -16.87 -19.70
CA ALA A 410 -2.32 -17.46 -20.79
C ALA A 410 -1.65 -18.77 -20.37
N ALA A 411 -1.05 -18.83 -19.17
CA ALA A 411 -0.46 -20.06 -18.65
C ALA A 411 -1.51 -21.17 -18.40
N ILE A 412 -2.70 -20.82 -17.92
CA ILE A 412 -3.80 -21.78 -17.72
C ILE A 412 -4.31 -22.31 -19.07
N LEU A 413 -4.54 -21.42 -20.05
CA LEU A 413 -4.95 -21.81 -21.40
C LEU A 413 -3.93 -22.75 -22.03
N GLN A 414 -2.64 -22.41 -21.96
CA GLN A 414 -1.57 -23.25 -22.49
C GLN A 414 -1.55 -24.64 -21.82
N ALA A 415 -1.78 -24.73 -20.50
CA ALA A 415 -1.89 -26.01 -19.82
C ALA A 415 -3.08 -26.83 -20.35
N ILE A 416 -4.24 -26.19 -20.55
CA ILE A 416 -5.44 -26.84 -21.06
C ILE A 416 -5.26 -27.31 -22.51
N GLU A 417 -4.66 -26.50 -23.38
CA GLU A 417 -4.33 -26.85 -24.78
C GLU A 417 -3.38 -28.05 -24.86
N ASN A 418 -2.49 -28.20 -23.88
CA ASN A 418 -1.63 -29.37 -23.73
C ASN A 418 -2.35 -30.61 -23.15
N GLY A 419 -3.68 -30.58 -23.02
CA GLY A 419 -4.51 -31.71 -22.61
C GLY A 419 -4.76 -31.81 -21.10
N VAL A 420 -4.44 -30.78 -20.31
CA VAL A 420 -4.68 -30.79 -18.86
C VAL A 420 -6.14 -30.42 -18.55
N GLU A 421 -6.90 -31.37 -17.99
CA GLU A 421 -8.35 -31.18 -17.78
C GLU A 421 -8.77 -30.92 -16.31
N THR A 422 -7.93 -31.24 -15.33
CA THR A 422 -8.33 -31.19 -13.90
C THR A 422 -7.70 -30.03 -13.15
N LEU A 423 -8.41 -29.50 -12.13
CA LEU A 423 -7.90 -28.42 -11.29
C LEU A 423 -6.54 -28.77 -10.67
N PHE A 424 -6.39 -29.99 -10.18
CA PHE A 424 -5.14 -30.43 -9.56
C PHE A 424 -3.97 -30.38 -10.57
N ASP A 425 -4.19 -30.88 -11.78
CA ASP A 425 -3.15 -30.96 -12.79
C ASP A 425 -2.81 -29.57 -13.36
N ILE A 426 -3.81 -28.68 -13.50
CA ILE A 426 -3.57 -27.27 -13.89
C ILE A 426 -2.74 -26.57 -12.82
N VAL A 427 -3.08 -26.73 -11.53
CA VAL A 427 -2.29 -26.16 -10.43
C VAL A 427 -0.87 -26.73 -10.43
N ALA A 428 -0.71 -28.05 -10.60
CA ALA A 428 0.60 -28.69 -10.63
C ALA A 428 1.50 -28.21 -11.78
N ASN A 429 0.90 -27.82 -12.91
CA ASN A 429 1.58 -27.25 -14.07
C ASN A 429 1.89 -25.76 -13.86
N VAL A 430 0.86 -24.95 -13.64
CA VAL A 430 0.93 -23.47 -13.61
C VAL A 430 1.62 -22.94 -12.33
N TYR A 431 1.63 -23.72 -11.25
CA TYR A 431 2.23 -23.39 -9.95
C TYR A 431 3.30 -24.41 -9.54
N SER A 432 4.01 -25.01 -10.50
CA SER A 432 5.04 -26.04 -10.26
C SER A 432 6.13 -25.59 -9.27
N GLU A 433 6.57 -24.32 -9.39
CA GLU A 433 7.62 -23.72 -8.57
C GLU A 433 7.11 -23.16 -7.23
N VAL A 434 5.79 -23.13 -7.04
CA VAL A 434 5.20 -22.63 -5.79
C VAL A 434 5.15 -23.78 -4.78
N PRO A 435 5.59 -23.57 -3.51
CA PRO A 435 5.54 -24.61 -2.51
C PRO A 435 4.14 -25.21 -2.38
N ARG A 436 4.06 -26.54 -2.33
CA ARG A 436 2.77 -27.27 -2.34
C ARG A 436 1.82 -26.89 -1.20
N SER A 437 2.33 -26.29 -0.11
CA SER A 437 1.49 -25.74 0.97
C SER A 437 0.59 -24.59 0.49
N PHE A 438 0.99 -23.87 -0.55
CA PHE A 438 0.23 -22.77 -1.17
C PHE A 438 -0.62 -23.22 -2.37
N TRP A 439 -0.72 -24.53 -2.63
CA TRP A 439 -1.55 -24.99 -3.75
C TRP A 439 -3.05 -24.87 -3.48
N ILE A 440 -3.49 -24.80 -2.23
CA ILE A 440 -4.90 -24.53 -1.88
C ILE A 440 -5.33 -23.13 -2.37
N PRO A 441 -4.66 -22.03 -1.99
CA PRO A 441 -5.01 -20.70 -2.51
C PRO A 441 -4.77 -20.61 -4.03
N ALA A 442 -3.73 -21.27 -4.56
CA ALA A 442 -3.52 -21.33 -6.01
C ALA A 442 -4.69 -22.00 -6.75
N ALA A 443 -5.30 -23.05 -6.18
CA ALA A 443 -6.45 -23.73 -6.76
C ALA A 443 -7.68 -22.83 -6.81
N SER A 444 -7.94 -22.04 -5.76
CA SER A 444 -8.99 -21.02 -5.81
C SER A 444 -8.72 -20.00 -6.91
N ASN A 445 -7.47 -19.54 -7.06
CA ASN A 445 -7.09 -18.60 -8.12
C ASN A 445 -7.26 -19.19 -9.53
N VAL A 446 -6.87 -20.45 -9.76
CA VAL A 446 -7.09 -21.14 -11.05
C VAL A 446 -8.58 -21.19 -11.38
N ARG A 447 -9.44 -21.53 -10.41
CA ARG A 447 -10.90 -21.59 -10.63
C ARG A 447 -11.45 -20.24 -11.12
N LEU A 448 -11.07 -19.14 -10.47
CA LEU A 448 -11.48 -17.79 -10.85
C LEU A 448 -11.10 -17.45 -12.29
N HIS A 449 -9.89 -17.80 -12.72
CA HIS A 449 -9.44 -17.58 -14.08
C HIS A 449 -10.13 -18.50 -15.09
N VAL A 450 -10.34 -19.78 -14.77
CA VAL A 450 -11.04 -20.71 -15.66
C VAL A 450 -12.51 -20.29 -15.85
N ASP A 451 -13.19 -19.86 -14.78
CA ASP A 451 -14.55 -19.34 -14.88
C ASP A 451 -14.59 -18.07 -15.75
N HIS A 452 -13.65 -17.15 -15.58
CA HIS A 452 -13.54 -15.95 -16.43
C HIS A 452 -13.28 -16.25 -17.91
N LEU A 453 -12.37 -17.19 -18.20
CA LEU A 453 -12.11 -17.65 -19.55
C LEU A 453 -13.34 -18.34 -20.17
N ALA A 454 -14.12 -19.06 -19.36
CA ALA A 454 -15.38 -19.65 -19.79
C ALA A 454 -16.40 -18.58 -20.16
N ASP A 455 -16.58 -17.56 -19.32
CA ASP A 455 -17.51 -16.45 -19.55
C ASP A 455 -17.14 -15.66 -20.82
N GLN A 456 -15.85 -15.56 -21.14
CA GLN A 456 -15.35 -14.94 -22.38
C GLN A 456 -15.39 -15.87 -23.60
N ASN A 457 -15.85 -17.11 -23.48
CA ASN A 457 -15.79 -18.15 -24.52
C ASN A 457 -14.38 -18.38 -25.08
N LYS A 458 -13.34 -18.25 -24.23
CA LYS A 458 -11.92 -18.42 -24.60
C LYS A 458 -11.35 -19.80 -24.30
N LEU A 459 -12.09 -20.66 -23.59
CA LEU A 459 -11.65 -22.03 -23.36
C LEU A 459 -11.70 -22.85 -24.66
N PRO A 460 -10.78 -23.80 -24.89
CA PRO A 460 -10.83 -24.70 -26.05
C PRO A 460 -12.16 -25.45 -26.12
N LYS A 461 -12.68 -25.70 -27.34
CA LYS A 461 -14.01 -26.29 -27.56
C LYS A 461 -14.17 -27.67 -26.91
N GLU A 462 -13.11 -28.47 -26.94
CA GLU A 462 -13.01 -29.79 -26.34
C GLU A 462 -12.92 -29.77 -24.80
N PHE A 463 -12.58 -28.64 -24.18
CA PHE A 463 -12.48 -28.52 -22.74
C PHE A 463 -13.87 -28.44 -22.09
N SER A 464 -14.20 -29.45 -21.27
CA SER A 464 -15.49 -29.50 -20.57
C SER A 464 -15.42 -28.80 -19.21
N ILE A 465 -15.99 -27.59 -19.12
CA ILE A 465 -16.11 -26.85 -17.86
C ILE A 465 -16.85 -27.65 -16.77
N LEU A 466 -17.84 -28.46 -17.15
CA LEU A 466 -18.57 -29.33 -16.23
C LEU A 466 -17.67 -30.44 -15.66
N LYS A 467 -16.81 -31.05 -16.47
CA LYS A 467 -15.81 -32.01 -15.98
C LYS A 467 -14.80 -31.32 -15.06
N PHE A 468 -14.28 -30.16 -15.45
CA PHE A 468 -13.35 -29.37 -14.62
C PHE A 468 -13.95 -29.06 -13.24
N ARG A 469 -15.18 -28.54 -13.19
CA ARG A 469 -15.87 -28.22 -11.93
C ARG A 469 -16.05 -29.43 -11.01
N LYS A 470 -16.26 -30.64 -11.56
CA LYS A 470 -16.29 -31.90 -10.77
C LYS A 470 -14.95 -32.24 -10.12
N THR A 471 -13.82 -31.74 -10.63
CA THR A 471 -12.49 -31.98 -10.06
C THR A 471 -12.13 -31.00 -8.93
N CYS A 472 -12.95 -29.98 -8.71
CA CYS A 472 -12.76 -28.98 -7.66
C CYS A 472 -13.14 -29.52 -6.26
N GLY A 473 -12.95 -28.71 -5.22
CA GLY A 473 -13.39 -29.03 -3.87
C GLY A 473 -12.72 -30.29 -3.32
N LEU A 474 -13.52 -31.27 -2.87
CA LEU A 474 -13.03 -32.48 -2.22
C LEU A 474 -12.08 -33.31 -3.10
N HIS A 475 -12.36 -33.40 -4.41
CA HIS A 475 -11.50 -34.15 -5.33
C HIS A 475 -10.09 -33.56 -5.42
N PHE A 476 -9.99 -32.24 -5.51
CA PHE A 476 -8.72 -31.52 -5.43
C PHE A 476 -8.03 -31.77 -4.08
N LEU A 477 -8.75 -31.59 -2.96
CA LEU A 477 -8.19 -31.73 -1.62
C LEU A 477 -7.61 -33.12 -1.36
N LEU A 478 -8.29 -34.18 -1.82
CA LEU A 478 -7.81 -35.56 -1.68
C LEU A 478 -6.51 -35.79 -2.47
N ARG A 479 -6.46 -35.37 -3.74
CA ARG A 479 -5.25 -35.49 -4.58
C ARG A 479 -4.10 -34.65 -4.01
N TRP A 480 -4.39 -33.44 -3.55
CA TRP A 480 -3.44 -32.55 -2.91
C TRP A 480 -2.86 -33.15 -1.63
N ALA A 481 -3.71 -33.61 -0.70
CA ALA A 481 -3.27 -34.19 0.56
C ALA A 481 -2.36 -35.40 0.33
N TRP A 482 -2.76 -36.30 -0.58
CA TRP A 482 -1.93 -37.46 -0.96
C TRP A 482 -0.55 -37.04 -1.49
N THR A 483 -0.51 -36.04 -2.38
CA THR A 483 0.73 -35.55 -3.00
C THR A 483 1.63 -34.82 -2.01
N TYR A 484 1.03 -34.00 -1.15
CA TYR A 484 1.72 -33.25 -0.11
C TYR A 484 2.37 -34.18 0.92
N LEU A 485 1.62 -35.18 1.40
CA LEU A 485 2.14 -36.19 2.34
C LEU A 485 3.26 -37.03 1.72
N ARG A 486 3.13 -37.48 0.47
CA ARG A 486 4.20 -38.20 -0.23
C ARG A 486 5.46 -37.35 -0.36
N PHE A 487 5.32 -36.07 -0.69
CA PHE A 487 6.46 -35.16 -0.78
C PHE A 487 7.15 -34.97 0.56
N GLN A 488 6.39 -34.76 1.64
CA GLN A 488 6.92 -34.66 3.01
C GLN A 488 7.71 -35.91 3.42
N VAL A 489 7.17 -37.11 3.18
CA VAL A 489 7.85 -38.37 3.49
C VAL A 489 9.15 -38.52 2.70
N ARG A 490 9.14 -38.20 1.40
CA ARG A 490 10.35 -38.26 0.55
C ARG A 490 11.41 -37.24 0.99
N TYR A 491 10.98 -36.02 1.34
CA TYR A 491 11.87 -34.98 1.86
C TYR A 491 12.49 -35.40 3.21
N GLN A 492 11.71 -35.98 4.12
CA GLN A 492 12.22 -36.52 5.39
C GLN A 492 13.21 -37.67 5.18
N LYS A 493 12.96 -38.58 4.23
CA LYS A 493 13.91 -39.64 3.86
C LYS A 493 15.21 -39.05 3.31
N LEU A 494 15.15 -38.11 2.36
CA LEU A 494 16.33 -37.44 1.80
C LEU A 494 17.14 -36.70 2.86
N ARG A 495 16.49 -36.01 3.80
CA ARG A 495 17.15 -35.33 4.92
C ARG A 495 17.83 -36.32 5.88
N ARG A 496 17.22 -37.48 6.15
CA ARG A 496 17.83 -38.57 6.95
C ARG A 496 19.04 -39.18 6.24
N PHE A 497 18.97 -39.38 4.92
CA PHE A 497 20.11 -39.84 4.12
C PHE A 497 21.25 -38.81 4.07
N ALA A 498 20.94 -37.52 3.91
CA ALA A 498 21.94 -36.45 3.95
C ALA A 498 22.63 -36.35 5.32
N CYS A 499 21.87 -36.50 6.42
CA CYS A 499 22.41 -36.52 7.78
C CYS A 499 23.24 -37.79 8.07
N ALA A 500 22.89 -38.92 7.44
CA ALA A 500 23.68 -40.15 7.51
C ALA A 500 24.98 -40.05 6.68
N LEU A 501 24.96 -39.40 5.52
CA LEU A 501 26.18 -39.13 4.74
C LEU A 501 27.14 -38.17 5.46
N SER A 502 26.64 -37.16 6.18
CA SER A 502 27.50 -36.26 6.98
C SER A 502 28.15 -36.94 8.20
N LEU A 503 27.59 -38.06 8.67
CA LEU A 503 28.17 -38.90 9.73
C LEU A 503 29.21 -39.89 9.19
N ILE A 504 29.14 -40.25 7.89
CA ILE A 504 30.11 -41.16 7.23
C ILE A 504 31.35 -40.38 6.73
N GLN A 505 31.27 -39.06 6.54
CA GLN A 505 32.42 -38.22 6.16
C GLN A 505 33.28 -37.73 7.35
N ASN A 506 32.95 -38.14 8.59
CA ASN A 506 33.70 -37.82 9.82
C ASN A 506 34.25 -39.08 10.53
N VAL A 507 34.47 -40.17 9.80
CA VAL A 507 35.17 -41.38 10.29
C VAL A 507 36.40 -41.64 9.43
#